data_AF-A0A198Z7C6-F1
#
_entry.id   AF-A0A198Z7C6-F1
#
_cell.length_a   1.000
_cell.length_b   1.000
_cell.length_c   1.000
_cell.angle_alpha   90.00
_cell.angle_beta   90.00
_cell.angle_gamma   90.00
#
_symmetry.space_group_name_H-M   'P 1'
#
loop_
_entity.id
_entity.type
_entity.pdbx_description
1 polymer ?
#
loop_
_entity_poly.entity_id
_entity_poly.type
_entity_poly.pdbx_seq_one_letter_code
_entity_poly.pdbx_strand_id
1 'polypeptide(L)'
;MPHIDRLNPYLRGPVTIRAPRMALLAYDSEPLLAEGEGEFEIVSEREFRYRMTGQPVDLRHSLSALNRQRNEPYEARHRFRLVMTDADGTEWSGGWTVPKVDTDGDQWVLTGASDSLSTRVEGPATGESGAESRFLIPRNHSASIIFRRFVRSDAEAGGACAVRTINVLGIPVRFAFDSETNVLSISAAHAAALPAHAAENWFGEPLRILFGQLAFPRLVERRFPNGRSMLWVRESPAWTSDSTWTALWSGDDRLTNDADFFDLYAGLLTLVAREGGWESHTITTFYEEVIQSAQGSRWVMSLTLASSIEGVARRLVPEGTLRTDADQAAIDSLVAHIEQWEGASRLRDAAKAAVKRADAVSVQRALYTLADERVGTRPQVASWIKIRNGVMHGKLVSPYSSEEDDQIIINLAGLLRALTREAARRALI
;
A
#
# COMPACT_ATOMS: atom_id res chain seq x y z
N MET A 1 6.39 5.68 -28.63
CA MET A 1 5.18 5.89 -27.80
C MET A 1 5.11 4.72 -26.82
N PRO A 2 5.03 4.97 -25.50
CA PRO A 2 4.94 3.91 -24.48
C PRO A 2 3.81 2.91 -24.78
N HIS A 3 4.01 1.61 -24.50
CA HIS A 3 2.93 0.63 -24.73
C HIS A 3 1.76 0.83 -23.77
N ILE A 4 2.00 1.40 -22.58
CA ILE A 4 0.95 1.78 -21.63
C ILE A 4 -0.10 2.73 -22.21
N ASP A 5 0.23 3.53 -23.24
CA ASP A 5 -0.73 4.44 -23.88
C ASP A 5 -1.86 3.69 -24.59
N ARG A 6 -1.63 2.42 -24.96
CA ARG A 6 -2.68 1.54 -25.49
C ARG A 6 -3.78 1.28 -24.47
N LEU A 7 -3.49 1.46 -23.17
CA LEU A 7 -4.46 1.30 -22.11
C LEU A 7 -5.23 2.57 -21.77
N ASN A 8 -4.92 3.71 -22.38
CA ASN A 8 -5.62 4.97 -22.11
C ASN A 8 -7.14 4.90 -22.29
N PRO A 9 -7.71 4.16 -23.28
CA PRO A 9 -9.15 3.96 -23.37
C PRO A 9 -9.77 3.31 -22.12
N TYR A 10 -9.02 2.49 -21.38
CA TYR A 10 -9.47 1.78 -20.18
C TYR A 10 -9.18 2.54 -18.87
N LEU A 11 -8.60 3.74 -18.97
CA LEU A 11 -8.24 4.55 -17.82
C LEU A 11 -9.47 4.89 -16.96
N ARG A 12 -10.61 5.17 -17.59
CA ARG A 12 -11.90 5.49 -16.96
C ARG A 12 -13.01 4.62 -17.55
N GLY A 13 -13.99 4.24 -16.74
CA GLY A 13 -15.19 3.53 -17.19
C GLY A 13 -16.31 4.50 -17.62
N PRO A 14 -17.39 3.98 -18.23
CA PRO A 14 -17.61 2.58 -18.56
C PRO A 14 -16.91 2.14 -19.86
N VAL A 15 -16.34 0.93 -19.89
CA VAL A 15 -15.79 0.30 -21.11
C VAL A 15 -16.14 -1.19 -21.12
N THR A 16 -16.60 -1.70 -22.26
CA THR A 16 -16.93 -3.12 -22.43
C THR A 16 -16.01 -3.75 -23.48
N ILE A 17 -15.41 -4.88 -23.13
CA ILE A 17 -14.62 -5.73 -24.02
C ILE A 17 -15.44 -6.97 -24.32
N ARG A 18 -15.81 -7.15 -25.59
CA ARG A 18 -16.44 -8.37 -26.07
C ARG A 18 -15.38 -9.41 -26.35
N ALA A 19 -15.57 -10.60 -25.77
CA ALA A 19 -14.65 -11.70 -25.90
C ALA A 19 -15.36 -12.90 -26.52
N PRO A 20 -15.11 -13.20 -27.81
CA PRO A 20 -15.59 -14.43 -28.44
C PRO A 20 -15.10 -15.69 -27.72
N ARG A 21 -14.02 -15.57 -26.94
CA ARG A 21 -13.49 -16.65 -26.11
C ARG A 21 -13.21 -16.14 -24.69
N MET A 22 -13.87 -16.72 -23.71
CA MET A 22 -13.62 -16.56 -22.28
C MET A 22 -13.48 -17.94 -21.66
N ALA A 23 -12.57 -18.07 -20.70
CA ALA A 23 -12.41 -19.29 -19.93
C ALA A 23 -12.11 -18.96 -18.46
N LEU A 24 -12.59 -19.85 -17.59
CA LEU A 24 -12.26 -19.83 -16.17
C LEU A 24 -11.31 -20.99 -15.88
N LEU A 25 -10.11 -20.65 -15.43
CA LEU A 25 -9.08 -21.59 -15.02
C LEU A 25 -9.24 -21.89 -13.53
N ALA A 26 -9.20 -23.17 -13.15
CA ALA A 26 -9.03 -23.58 -11.77
C ALA A 26 -7.52 -23.55 -11.40
N TYR A 27 -7.03 -24.57 -10.70
CA TYR A 27 -5.59 -24.72 -10.42
C TYR A 27 -4.75 -24.79 -11.70
N ASP A 28 -3.45 -24.46 -11.60
CA ASP A 28 -2.50 -24.38 -12.74
C ASP A 28 -2.39 -25.64 -13.62
N SER A 29 -2.85 -26.80 -13.13
CA SER A 29 -2.80 -28.07 -13.86
C SER A 29 -4.16 -28.78 -13.91
N GLU A 30 -5.23 -28.10 -13.51
CA GLU A 30 -6.59 -28.62 -13.62
C GLU A 30 -7.22 -28.23 -14.98
N PRO A 31 -8.17 -29.01 -15.49
CA PRO A 31 -8.99 -28.61 -16.64
C PRO A 31 -9.66 -27.24 -16.42
N LEU A 32 -10.08 -26.61 -17.52
CA LEU A 32 -10.90 -25.40 -17.44
C LEU A 32 -12.20 -25.70 -16.69
N LEU A 33 -12.63 -24.77 -15.85
CA LEU A 33 -13.94 -24.81 -15.22
C LEU A 33 -15.04 -24.70 -16.28
N ALA A 34 -14.92 -23.71 -17.17
CA ALA A 34 -15.85 -23.49 -18.26
C ALA A 34 -15.16 -22.70 -19.37
N GLU A 35 -15.67 -22.86 -20.59
CA GLU A 35 -15.27 -22.10 -21.77
C GLU A 35 -16.51 -21.65 -22.55
N GLY A 36 -16.46 -20.48 -23.16
CA GLY A 36 -17.59 -19.86 -23.83
C GLY A 36 -17.28 -18.45 -24.31
N GLU A 37 -18.32 -17.66 -24.53
CA GLU A 37 -18.21 -16.26 -24.94
C GLU A 37 -18.71 -15.34 -23.82
N GLY A 38 -18.40 -14.05 -23.91
CA GLY A 38 -18.93 -13.10 -22.96
C GLY A 38 -18.38 -11.70 -23.09
N GLU A 39 -18.58 -10.94 -22.03
CA GLU A 39 -18.19 -9.54 -21.94
C GLU A 39 -17.49 -9.27 -20.61
N PHE A 40 -16.44 -8.46 -20.69
CA PHE A 40 -15.77 -7.88 -19.54
C PHE A 40 -16.04 -6.38 -19.51
N GLU A 41 -16.53 -5.89 -18.40
CA GLU A 41 -16.94 -4.50 -18.21
C GLU A 41 -16.07 -3.83 -17.15
N ILE A 42 -15.38 -2.78 -17.54
CA ILE A 42 -14.82 -1.79 -16.62
C ILE A 42 -15.95 -0.81 -16.32
N VAL A 43 -16.72 -1.06 -15.25
CA VAL A 43 -17.89 -0.25 -14.88
C VAL A 43 -17.44 1.15 -14.44
N SER A 44 -16.36 1.21 -13.66
CA SER A 44 -15.76 2.44 -13.15
C SER A 44 -14.27 2.23 -12.87
N GLU A 45 -13.61 3.25 -12.33
CA GLU A 45 -12.25 3.14 -11.82
C GLU A 45 -12.09 2.10 -10.69
N ARG A 46 -13.18 1.69 -10.04
CA ARG A 46 -13.19 0.84 -8.84
C ARG A 46 -13.86 -0.51 -9.02
N GLU A 47 -14.42 -0.77 -10.20
CA GLU A 47 -15.27 -1.93 -10.37
C GLU A 47 -15.14 -2.51 -11.77
N PHE A 48 -14.80 -3.79 -11.80
CA PHE A 48 -14.65 -4.59 -13.00
C PHE A 48 -15.56 -5.80 -12.84
N ARG A 49 -16.36 -6.07 -13.86
CA ARG A 49 -17.31 -7.18 -13.86
C ARG A 49 -17.14 -7.98 -15.12
N TYR A 50 -17.56 -9.24 -15.08
CA TYR A 50 -17.72 -10.01 -16.30
C TYR A 50 -19.02 -10.80 -16.27
N ARG A 51 -19.47 -11.11 -17.48
CA ARG A 51 -20.53 -12.07 -17.74
C ARG A 51 -20.06 -12.99 -18.85
N MET A 52 -20.05 -14.28 -18.57
CA MET A 52 -19.66 -15.33 -19.49
C MET A 52 -20.82 -16.30 -19.63
N THR A 53 -21.11 -16.68 -20.87
CA THR A 53 -22.05 -17.76 -21.19
C THR A 53 -21.25 -18.89 -21.84
N GLY A 54 -21.28 -20.08 -21.25
CA GLY A 54 -20.43 -21.18 -21.70
C GLY A 54 -20.86 -22.53 -21.18
N GLN A 55 -20.04 -23.54 -21.41
CA GLN A 55 -20.26 -24.90 -20.90
C GLN A 55 -19.06 -25.38 -20.10
N PRO A 56 -19.28 -26.21 -19.07
CA PRO A 56 -18.18 -26.85 -18.37
C PRO A 56 -17.44 -27.81 -19.32
N VAL A 57 -16.11 -27.78 -19.30
CA VAL A 57 -15.31 -28.72 -20.11
C VAL A 57 -15.44 -30.14 -19.58
N ASP A 58 -15.51 -30.29 -18.25
CA ASP A 58 -15.91 -31.52 -17.56
C ASP A 58 -16.87 -31.14 -16.43
N LEU A 59 -18.13 -31.56 -16.54
CA LEU A 59 -19.19 -31.24 -15.58
C LEU A 59 -18.85 -31.70 -14.16
N ARG A 60 -18.30 -32.92 -14.01
CA ARG A 60 -17.99 -33.49 -12.69
C ARG A 60 -16.85 -32.72 -12.05
N HIS A 61 -15.80 -32.45 -12.81
CA HIS A 61 -14.68 -31.65 -12.35
C HIS A 61 -15.13 -30.25 -11.92
N SER A 62 -15.93 -29.59 -12.77
CA SER A 62 -16.36 -28.22 -12.57
C SER A 62 -17.22 -28.06 -11.31
N LEU A 63 -18.18 -28.96 -11.10
CA LEU A 63 -18.97 -29.01 -9.88
C LEU A 63 -18.10 -29.29 -8.64
N SER A 64 -17.09 -30.16 -8.74
CA SER A 64 -16.15 -30.41 -7.65
C SER A 64 -15.33 -29.17 -7.30
N ALA A 65 -14.85 -28.44 -8.31
CA ALA A 65 -14.06 -27.23 -8.13
C ALA A 65 -14.89 -26.10 -7.47
N LEU A 66 -16.14 -25.90 -7.93
CA LEU A 66 -17.08 -24.96 -7.33
C LEU A 66 -17.42 -25.33 -5.87
N ASN A 67 -17.67 -26.61 -5.60
CA ASN A 67 -17.95 -27.08 -4.24
C ASN A 67 -16.74 -26.88 -3.30
N ARG A 68 -15.53 -27.12 -3.79
CA ARG A 68 -14.29 -26.88 -3.04
C ARG A 68 -14.13 -25.41 -2.68
N GLN A 69 -14.33 -24.51 -3.64
CA GLN A 69 -14.31 -23.07 -3.39
C GLN A 69 -15.39 -22.64 -2.39
N ARG A 70 -16.60 -23.18 -2.48
CA ARG A 70 -17.69 -22.88 -1.55
C ARG A 70 -17.44 -23.38 -0.13
N ASN A 71 -16.86 -24.57 0.01
CA ASN A 71 -16.62 -25.20 1.30
C ASN A 71 -15.38 -24.60 1.99
N GLU A 72 -14.41 -24.10 1.22
CA GLU A 72 -13.17 -23.51 1.71
C GLU A 72 -12.95 -22.11 1.09
N PRO A 73 -13.81 -21.13 1.40
CA PRO A 73 -13.84 -19.83 0.72
C PRO A 73 -12.62 -18.94 0.99
N TYR A 74 -11.86 -19.24 2.04
CA TYR A 74 -10.66 -18.49 2.43
C TYR A 74 -9.35 -19.10 1.88
N GLU A 75 -9.40 -20.28 1.26
CA GLU A 75 -8.24 -20.85 0.59
C GLU A 75 -8.09 -20.18 -0.78
N ALA A 76 -7.11 -19.26 -0.89
CA ALA A 76 -6.91 -18.44 -2.08
C ALA A 76 -6.70 -19.26 -3.35
N ARG A 77 -6.10 -20.45 -3.22
CA ARG A 77 -5.89 -21.37 -4.35
C ARG A 77 -7.17 -21.98 -4.92
N HIS A 78 -8.30 -21.86 -4.21
CA HIS A 78 -9.61 -22.30 -4.70
C HIS A 78 -10.35 -21.23 -5.52
N ARG A 79 -9.81 -20.01 -5.63
CA ARG A 79 -10.32 -19.01 -6.57
C ARG A 79 -10.03 -19.45 -8.01
N PHE A 80 -10.78 -18.89 -8.95
CA PHE A 80 -10.61 -19.14 -10.38
C PHE A 80 -9.89 -17.97 -11.05
N ARG A 81 -9.22 -18.18 -12.17
CA ARG A 81 -8.67 -17.08 -12.99
C ARG A 81 -9.48 -16.89 -14.25
N LEU A 82 -9.81 -15.65 -14.54
CA LEU A 82 -10.45 -15.31 -15.80
C LEU A 82 -9.38 -15.04 -16.87
N VAL A 83 -9.53 -15.71 -18.02
CA VAL A 83 -8.76 -15.41 -19.24
C VAL A 83 -9.73 -15.23 -20.40
N MET A 84 -9.39 -14.34 -21.32
CA MET A 84 -10.24 -14.06 -22.47
C MET A 84 -9.44 -13.59 -23.68
N THR A 85 -9.99 -13.80 -24.86
CA THR A 85 -9.47 -13.27 -26.13
C THR A 85 -10.54 -12.38 -26.72
N ASP A 86 -10.21 -11.12 -26.98
CA ASP A 86 -11.14 -10.17 -27.60
C ASP A 86 -11.29 -10.41 -29.12
N ALA A 87 -12.18 -9.64 -29.75
CA ALA A 87 -12.44 -9.75 -31.18
C ALA A 87 -11.21 -9.42 -32.07
N ASP A 88 -10.25 -8.65 -31.56
CA ASP A 88 -9.02 -8.30 -32.26
C ASP A 88 -7.90 -9.35 -32.04
N GLY A 89 -8.19 -10.41 -31.28
CA GLY A 89 -7.25 -11.47 -30.95
C GLY A 89 -6.32 -11.15 -29.79
N THR A 90 -6.55 -10.05 -29.06
CA THR A 90 -5.75 -9.71 -27.88
C THR A 90 -6.11 -10.65 -26.73
N GLU A 91 -5.09 -11.30 -26.17
CA GLU A 91 -5.25 -12.10 -24.96
C GLU A 91 -5.21 -11.22 -23.72
N TRP A 92 -6.20 -11.44 -22.85
CA TRP A 92 -6.39 -10.73 -21.60
C TRP A 92 -6.48 -11.72 -20.43
N SER A 93 -5.93 -11.33 -19.29
CA SER A 93 -6.17 -11.98 -18.00
C SER A 93 -6.91 -11.02 -17.07
N GLY A 94 -8.09 -11.45 -16.61
CA GLY A 94 -8.96 -10.75 -15.66
C GLY A 94 -8.65 -11.06 -14.20
N GLY A 95 -7.45 -11.55 -13.87
CA GLY A 95 -7.06 -11.87 -12.50
C GLY A 95 -7.90 -12.98 -11.85
N TRP A 96 -7.98 -12.95 -10.52
CA TRP A 96 -8.69 -13.95 -9.72
C TRP A 96 -10.15 -13.56 -9.47
N THR A 97 -11.06 -14.52 -9.53
CA THR A 97 -12.51 -14.32 -9.37
C THR A 97 -13.14 -15.48 -8.60
N VAL A 98 -14.31 -15.20 -8.01
CA VAL A 98 -15.27 -16.21 -7.52
C VAL A 98 -16.57 -16.05 -8.32
N PRO A 99 -16.83 -16.91 -9.33
CA PRO A 99 -18.02 -16.77 -10.16
C PRO A 99 -19.29 -17.16 -9.39
N LYS A 100 -20.35 -16.38 -9.57
CA LYS A 100 -21.73 -16.85 -9.40
C LYS A 100 -22.12 -17.60 -10.67
N VAL A 101 -22.51 -18.85 -10.52
CA VAL A 101 -22.88 -19.75 -11.61
C VAL A 101 -24.38 -19.99 -11.57
N ASP A 102 -25.04 -19.70 -12.69
CA ASP A 102 -26.43 -20.08 -12.96
C ASP A 102 -26.43 -21.23 -13.97
N THR A 103 -27.10 -22.32 -13.61
CA THR A 103 -27.15 -23.57 -14.37
C THR A 103 -28.56 -23.92 -14.87
N ASP A 104 -29.51 -22.98 -14.81
CA ASP A 104 -30.93 -23.25 -15.08
C ASP A 104 -31.25 -23.42 -16.58
N GLY A 105 -30.27 -23.32 -17.49
CA GLY A 105 -30.42 -23.51 -18.93
C GLY A 105 -29.36 -24.43 -19.58
N ASP A 106 -29.41 -24.53 -20.92
CA ASP A 106 -28.50 -25.38 -21.72
C ASP A 106 -27.03 -24.92 -21.69
N GLN A 107 -26.81 -23.68 -21.24
CA GLN A 107 -25.49 -23.09 -21.02
C GLN A 107 -25.43 -22.51 -19.61
N TRP A 108 -24.25 -22.58 -19.02
CA TRP A 108 -23.97 -21.93 -17.75
C TRP A 108 -23.76 -20.44 -17.98
N VAL A 109 -24.34 -19.64 -17.09
CA VAL A 109 -24.08 -18.21 -17.02
C VAL A 109 -23.22 -17.94 -15.80
N LEU A 110 -21.98 -17.52 -16.03
CA LEU A 110 -20.99 -17.23 -15.00
C LEU A 110 -20.80 -15.71 -14.91
N THR A 111 -21.02 -15.16 -13.72
CA THR A 111 -20.86 -13.72 -13.46
C THR A 111 -19.96 -13.50 -12.26
N GLY A 112 -19.17 -12.44 -12.26
CA GLY A 112 -18.30 -12.15 -11.13
C GLY A 112 -17.65 -10.78 -11.21
N ALA A 113 -17.00 -10.41 -10.11
CA ALA A 113 -16.09 -9.28 -10.05
C ALA A 113 -14.67 -9.73 -10.38
N SER A 114 -13.86 -8.79 -10.85
CA SER A 114 -12.45 -8.99 -11.18
C SER A 114 -11.63 -7.86 -10.56
N ASP A 115 -10.42 -8.17 -10.08
CA ASP A 115 -9.58 -7.18 -9.39
C ASP A 115 -8.69 -6.38 -10.38
N SER A 116 -8.51 -6.90 -11.61
CA SER A 116 -7.65 -6.27 -12.63
C SER A 116 -7.85 -6.87 -14.02
N LEU A 117 -7.39 -6.14 -15.03
CA LEU A 117 -7.29 -6.59 -16.41
C LEU A 117 -5.85 -6.44 -16.88
N SER A 118 -5.28 -7.47 -17.50
CA SER A 118 -3.88 -7.44 -17.95
C SER A 118 -3.68 -8.10 -19.30
N THR A 119 -2.68 -7.63 -20.04
CA THR A 119 -2.30 -8.18 -21.34
C THR A 119 -0.79 -8.09 -21.54
N ARG A 120 -0.30 -8.82 -22.54
CA ARG A 120 1.10 -8.77 -22.98
C ARG A 120 1.16 -8.15 -24.36
N VAL A 121 2.13 -7.25 -24.54
CA VAL A 121 2.44 -6.66 -25.84
C VAL A 121 3.86 -7.02 -26.23
N GLU A 122 4.06 -7.36 -27.50
CA GLU A 122 5.38 -7.54 -28.09
C GLU A 122 5.71 -6.35 -28.99
N GLY A 123 6.91 -5.81 -28.82
CA GLY A 123 7.49 -4.77 -29.65
C GLY A 123 8.95 -5.07 -29.99
N PRO A 124 9.62 -4.19 -30.75
CA PRO A 124 11.02 -4.36 -31.06
C PRO A 124 11.86 -4.35 -29.78
N ALA A 125 12.92 -5.18 -29.74
CA ALA A 125 13.85 -5.18 -28.63
C ALA A 125 14.54 -3.82 -28.53
N THR A 126 14.35 -3.14 -27.40
CA THR A 126 14.98 -1.83 -27.13
C THR A 126 16.25 -1.97 -26.31
N GLY A 127 16.46 -3.12 -25.65
CA GLY A 127 17.49 -3.27 -24.61
C GLY A 127 17.17 -2.55 -23.30
N GLU A 128 16.09 -1.76 -23.27
CA GLU A 128 15.66 -1.02 -22.09
C GLU A 128 14.62 -1.82 -21.30
N SER A 129 14.68 -1.72 -19.98
CA SER A 129 13.70 -2.31 -19.07
C SER A 129 13.38 -1.34 -17.95
N GLY A 130 12.22 -1.50 -17.32
CA GLY A 130 11.76 -0.57 -16.31
C GLY A 130 10.28 -0.71 -16.02
N ALA A 131 9.77 0.18 -15.19
CA ALA A 131 8.36 0.25 -14.83
C ALA A 131 7.82 1.66 -15.04
N GLU A 132 6.55 1.75 -15.41
CA GLU A 132 5.76 2.97 -15.39
C GLU A 132 4.41 2.67 -14.73
N SER A 133 4.01 3.51 -13.79
CA SER A 133 2.73 3.44 -13.11
C SER A 133 2.00 4.77 -13.23
N ARG A 134 0.72 4.72 -13.62
CA ARG A 134 -0.15 5.89 -13.79
C ARG A 134 -1.24 5.90 -12.73
N PHE A 135 -1.36 7.02 -12.04
CA PHE A 135 -2.29 7.23 -10.94
C PHE A 135 -3.35 8.25 -11.35
N LEU A 136 -4.60 7.95 -11.03
CA LEU A 136 -5.70 8.91 -11.16
C LEU A 136 -5.71 9.82 -9.94
N ILE A 137 -5.43 11.11 -10.13
CA ILE A 137 -5.46 12.10 -9.07
C ILE A 137 -6.82 12.83 -9.10
N PRO A 138 -7.62 12.82 -8.02
CA PRO A 138 -8.90 13.50 -8.01
C PRO A 138 -8.74 15.02 -8.17
N ARG A 139 -9.53 15.61 -9.07
CA ARG A 139 -9.49 17.06 -9.38
C ARG A 139 -9.81 17.94 -8.17
N ASN A 140 -10.66 17.45 -7.27
CA ASN A 140 -11.09 18.14 -6.06
C ASN A 140 -10.17 17.91 -4.86
N HIS A 141 -9.03 17.22 -5.04
CA HIS A 141 -8.06 16.98 -3.97
C HIS A 141 -6.84 17.90 -4.11
N SER A 142 -6.24 18.30 -2.99
CA SER A 142 -5.06 19.19 -2.94
C SER A 142 -3.87 18.64 -3.71
N ALA A 143 -3.75 17.31 -3.82
CA ALA A 143 -2.73 16.63 -4.62
C ALA A 143 -2.74 17.04 -6.10
N SER A 144 -3.90 17.30 -6.71
CA SER A 144 -3.96 17.79 -8.10
C SER A 144 -3.28 19.15 -8.24
N ILE A 145 -3.50 20.05 -7.28
CA ILE A 145 -2.86 21.37 -7.23
C ILE A 145 -1.35 21.22 -7.01
N ILE A 146 -0.95 20.34 -6.08
CA ILE A 146 0.45 20.05 -5.77
C ILE A 146 1.18 19.54 -7.01
N PHE A 147 0.69 18.49 -7.67
CA PHE A 147 1.35 17.93 -8.85
C PHE A 147 1.37 18.89 -10.03
N ARG A 148 0.30 19.64 -10.28
CA ARG A 148 0.31 20.71 -11.30
C ARG A 148 1.38 21.78 -11.03
N ARG A 149 1.68 22.05 -9.76
CA ARG A 149 2.66 23.06 -9.36
C ARG A 149 4.08 22.52 -9.27
N PHE A 150 4.27 21.28 -8.83
CA PHE A 150 5.57 20.73 -8.48
C PHE A 150 6.17 19.91 -9.63
N VAL A 151 5.31 19.28 -10.44
CA VAL A 151 5.71 18.67 -11.70
C VAL A 151 5.52 19.73 -12.78
N ARG A 152 6.57 20.51 -13.06
CA ARG A 152 6.61 21.52 -14.13
C ARG A 152 7.50 21.04 -15.27
N SER A 153 7.23 21.50 -16.49
CA SER A 153 8.18 21.33 -17.58
C SER A 153 9.26 22.39 -17.39
N ASP A 154 10.53 21.98 -17.29
CA ASP A 154 11.65 22.93 -17.28
C ASP A 154 11.87 23.57 -18.68
N ALA A 155 11.13 23.14 -19.71
CA ALA A 155 11.31 23.61 -21.08
C ALA A 155 10.36 24.77 -21.41
N GLU A 156 10.94 25.95 -21.70
CA GLU A 156 10.33 27.02 -22.50
C GLU A 156 9.92 26.54 -23.91
N ALA A 157 10.38 25.35 -24.33
CA ALA A 157 10.09 24.73 -25.61
C ALA A 157 8.99 23.66 -25.50
N GLY A 158 7.72 24.09 -25.52
CA GLY A 158 6.59 23.40 -26.18
C GLY A 158 6.26 21.93 -25.88
N GLY A 159 6.90 21.27 -24.91
CA GLY A 159 6.58 19.91 -24.52
C GLY A 159 5.27 19.86 -23.74
N ALA A 160 4.27 19.14 -24.26
CA ALA A 160 2.91 19.08 -23.71
C ALA A 160 2.79 18.44 -22.31
N CYS A 161 3.86 17.85 -21.76
CA CYS A 161 3.81 17.19 -20.47
C CYS A 161 4.91 17.74 -19.53
N ALA A 162 4.49 18.23 -18.37
CA ALA A 162 5.39 18.67 -17.32
C ALA A 162 6.12 17.49 -16.68
N VAL A 163 7.43 17.61 -16.44
CA VAL A 163 8.28 16.48 -16.01
C VAL A 163 9.21 16.91 -14.89
N ARG A 164 9.21 16.16 -13.79
CA ARG A 164 10.20 16.29 -12.70
C ARG A 164 10.97 14.99 -12.56
N THR A 165 12.28 15.07 -12.35
CA THR A 165 13.11 13.90 -12.04
C THR A 165 13.71 14.06 -10.65
N ILE A 166 13.68 12.99 -9.87
CA ILE A 166 14.37 12.89 -8.57
C ILE A 166 15.32 11.70 -8.61
N ASN A 167 16.23 11.64 -7.65
CA ASN A 167 17.16 10.53 -7.51
C ASN A 167 16.78 9.66 -6.31
N VAL A 168 16.66 8.36 -6.52
CA VAL A 168 16.38 7.38 -5.45
C VAL A 168 17.39 6.25 -5.57
N LEU A 169 18.24 6.07 -4.56
CA LEU A 169 19.33 5.07 -4.58
C LEU A 169 20.24 5.18 -5.82
N GLY A 170 20.49 6.39 -6.32
CA GLY A 170 21.28 6.62 -7.54
C GLY A 170 20.52 6.40 -8.85
N ILE A 171 19.22 6.11 -8.79
CA ILE A 171 18.37 5.81 -9.95
C ILE A 171 17.42 6.99 -10.19
N PRO A 172 17.36 7.53 -11.43
CA PRO A 172 16.42 8.59 -11.77
C PRO A 172 14.99 8.06 -11.78
N VAL A 173 14.13 8.66 -10.96
CA VAL A 173 12.68 8.42 -10.95
C VAL A 173 12.00 9.65 -11.55
N ARG A 174 11.27 9.43 -12.65
CA ARG A 174 10.64 10.48 -13.44
C ARG A 174 9.14 10.56 -13.14
N PHE A 175 8.68 11.75 -12.82
CA PHE A 175 7.28 12.13 -12.66
C PHE A 175 6.84 12.90 -13.89
N ALA A 176 5.65 12.61 -14.38
CA ALA A 176 4.97 13.42 -15.39
C ALA A 176 3.51 13.61 -14.97
N PHE A 177 2.97 14.82 -15.08
CA PHE A 177 1.59 15.10 -14.69
C PHE A 177 0.84 15.77 -15.82
N ASP A 178 -0.23 15.11 -16.28
CA ASP A 178 -1.17 15.66 -17.23
C ASP A 178 -2.33 16.33 -16.45
N SER A 179 -2.39 17.65 -16.52
CA SER A 179 -3.42 18.43 -15.82
C SER A 179 -4.82 18.34 -16.46
N GLU A 180 -4.91 17.98 -17.74
CA GLU A 180 -6.19 17.81 -18.42
C GLU A 180 -6.85 16.52 -17.93
N THR A 181 -6.11 15.40 -17.97
CA THR A 181 -6.62 14.09 -17.56
C THR A 181 -6.50 13.82 -16.06
N ASN A 182 -5.70 14.63 -15.35
CA ASN A 182 -5.29 14.46 -13.94
C ASN A 182 -4.62 13.12 -13.68
N VAL A 183 -3.71 12.76 -14.58
CA VAL A 183 -2.94 11.53 -14.51
C VAL A 183 -1.52 11.85 -14.10
N LEU A 184 -1.08 11.24 -12.99
CA LEU A 184 0.32 11.25 -12.58
C LEU A 184 0.99 9.97 -13.10
N SER A 185 2.02 10.11 -13.91
CA SER A 185 2.87 9.00 -14.34
C SER A 185 4.17 9.02 -13.55
N ILE A 186 4.55 7.89 -12.96
CA ILE A 186 5.83 7.70 -12.27
C ILE A 186 6.55 6.54 -12.95
N SER A 187 7.81 6.74 -13.33
CA SER A 187 8.59 5.75 -14.05
C SER A 187 10.04 5.72 -13.62
N ALA A 188 10.66 4.55 -13.73
CA ALA A 188 12.08 4.37 -13.55
C ALA A 188 12.60 3.23 -14.43
N ALA A 189 13.87 3.31 -14.80
CA ALA A 189 14.57 2.19 -15.42
C ALA A 189 14.76 1.06 -14.42
N HIS A 190 14.86 -0.17 -14.92
CA HIS A 190 15.21 -1.32 -14.09
C HIS A 190 16.63 -1.15 -13.54
N ALA A 191 16.77 -1.35 -12.23
CA ALA A 191 18.05 -1.46 -11.57
C ALA A 191 17.95 -2.45 -10.40
N ALA A 192 19.07 -2.96 -9.91
CA ALA A 192 19.08 -3.93 -8.81
C ALA A 192 18.38 -3.39 -7.54
N ALA A 193 18.57 -2.11 -7.24
CA ALA A 193 17.95 -1.45 -6.08
C ALA A 193 16.50 -1.00 -6.33
N LEU A 194 16.04 -0.99 -7.58
CA LEU A 194 14.67 -0.63 -7.96
C LEU A 194 14.21 -1.56 -9.11
N PRO A 195 14.02 -2.86 -8.83
CA PRO A 195 13.73 -3.81 -9.88
C PRO A 195 12.33 -3.56 -10.42
N ALA A 196 12.20 -3.52 -11.76
CA ALA A 196 10.94 -3.20 -12.44
C ALA A 196 9.71 -3.96 -11.92
N HIS A 197 9.86 -5.24 -11.53
CA HIS A 197 8.74 -6.03 -11.04
C HIS A 197 8.19 -5.56 -9.69
N ALA A 198 9.01 -4.92 -8.86
CA ALA A 198 8.59 -4.40 -7.56
C ALA A 198 8.30 -2.89 -7.63
N ALA A 199 9.10 -2.14 -8.40
CA ALA A 199 8.97 -0.69 -8.58
C ALA A 199 7.55 -0.27 -9.00
N GLU A 200 6.90 -1.05 -9.86
CA GLU A 200 5.52 -0.80 -10.30
C GLU A 200 4.51 -0.67 -9.15
N ASN A 201 4.75 -1.35 -8.02
CA ASN A 201 3.93 -1.30 -6.81
C ASN A 201 4.46 -0.23 -5.84
N TRP A 202 5.78 -0.12 -5.69
CA TRP A 202 6.43 0.79 -4.73
C TRP A 202 6.19 2.27 -5.03
N PHE A 203 6.01 2.66 -6.30
CA PHE A 203 5.74 4.07 -6.65
C PHE A 203 4.50 4.67 -5.95
N GLY A 204 3.51 3.83 -5.63
CA GLY A 204 2.29 4.25 -4.95
C GLY A 204 2.45 4.41 -3.44
N GLU A 205 3.39 3.70 -2.81
CA GLU A 205 3.52 3.66 -1.35
C GLU A 205 3.81 5.03 -0.73
N PRO A 206 4.79 5.82 -1.22
CA PRO A 206 4.97 7.18 -0.72
C PRO A 206 3.74 8.06 -0.91
N LEU A 207 2.98 7.88 -2.00
CA LEU A 207 1.76 8.66 -2.24
C LEU A 207 0.70 8.38 -1.17
N ARG A 208 0.59 7.12 -0.71
CA ARG A 208 -0.35 6.74 0.35
C ARG A 208 -0.04 7.46 1.65
N ILE A 209 1.24 7.50 2.01
CA ILE A 209 1.75 8.16 3.22
C ILE A 209 1.64 9.69 3.10
N LEU A 210 2.08 10.26 1.97
CA LEU A 210 2.12 11.71 1.75
C LEU A 210 0.73 12.33 1.79
N PHE A 211 -0.27 11.69 1.17
CA PHE A 211 -1.62 12.25 1.07
C PHE A 211 -2.61 11.66 2.07
N GLY A 212 -2.26 10.59 2.78
CA GLY A 212 -3.21 9.89 3.66
C GLY A 212 -4.37 9.32 2.84
N GLN A 213 -4.08 8.70 1.70
CA GLN A 213 -5.07 8.17 0.76
C GLN A 213 -4.66 6.79 0.24
N LEU A 214 -5.61 5.94 -0.13
CA LEU A 214 -5.32 4.66 -0.77
C LEU A 214 -4.95 4.87 -2.26
N ALA A 215 -3.78 5.46 -2.49
CA ALA A 215 -3.22 5.71 -3.81
C ALA A 215 -2.65 4.42 -4.44
N PHE A 216 -3.40 3.84 -5.37
CA PHE A 216 -2.99 2.69 -6.17
C PHE A 216 -2.87 3.07 -7.65
N PRO A 217 -1.93 2.45 -8.39
CA PRO A 217 -1.77 2.76 -9.81
C PRO A 217 -2.94 2.18 -10.60
N ARG A 218 -3.56 3.01 -11.44
CA ARG A 218 -4.63 2.63 -12.35
C ARG A 218 -4.09 1.86 -13.55
N LEU A 219 -3.02 2.37 -14.16
CA LEU A 219 -2.32 1.69 -15.26
C LEU A 219 -0.90 1.35 -14.84
N VAL A 220 -0.42 0.19 -15.26
CA VAL A 220 0.96 -0.24 -15.00
C VAL A 220 1.53 -0.83 -16.28
N GLU A 221 2.78 -0.49 -16.56
CA GLU A 221 3.59 -1.16 -17.57
C GLU A 221 4.90 -1.63 -16.95
N ARG A 222 5.22 -2.90 -17.20
CA ARG A 222 6.52 -3.50 -16.93
C ARG A 222 7.19 -3.82 -18.26
N ARG A 223 8.30 -3.16 -18.54
CA ARG A 223 9.11 -3.33 -19.77
C ARG A 223 10.22 -4.34 -19.55
N PHE A 224 10.36 -5.26 -20.49
CA PHE A 224 11.45 -6.23 -20.55
C PHE A 224 12.44 -5.86 -21.66
N PRO A 225 13.74 -6.19 -21.48
CA PRO A 225 14.78 -5.79 -22.44
C PRO A 225 14.59 -6.40 -23.84
N ASN A 226 13.80 -7.47 -23.95
CA ASN A 226 13.49 -8.14 -25.21
C ASN A 226 12.32 -7.52 -25.99
N GLY A 227 11.85 -6.33 -25.59
CA GLY A 227 10.76 -5.61 -26.27
C GLY A 227 9.35 -6.05 -25.84
N ARG A 228 9.23 -7.06 -24.97
CA ARG A 228 7.94 -7.41 -24.35
C ARG A 228 7.57 -6.39 -23.28
N SER A 229 6.30 -6.04 -23.20
CA SER A 229 5.70 -5.35 -22.05
C SER A 229 4.58 -6.19 -21.46
N MET A 230 4.47 -6.18 -20.13
CA MET A 230 3.24 -6.55 -19.46
C MET A 230 2.48 -5.28 -19.08
N LEU A 231 1.19 -5.25 -19.38
CA LEU A 231 0.32 -4.10 -19.18
C LEU A 231 -0.81 -4.50 -18.24
N TRP A 232 -1.14 -3.63 -17.29
CA TRP A 232 -2.27 -3.83 -16.37
C TRP A 232 -3.15 -2.58 -16.28
N VAL A 233 -4.45 -2.82 -16.17
CA VAL A 233 -5.47 -1.90 -15.70
C VAL A 233 -5.96 -2.45 -14.37
N ARG A 234 -5.87 -1.66 -13.29
CA ARG A 234 -6.20 -2.09 -11.92
C ARG A 234 -7.29 -1.21 -11.33
N GLU A 235 -7.98 -1.71 -10.32
CA GLU A 235 -8.85 -0.86 -9.50
C GLU A 235 -8.06 0.29 -8.85
N SER A 236 -8.68 1.46 -8.82
CA SER A 236 -8.14 2.66 -8.18
C SER A 236 -9.20 3.19 -7.18
N PRO A 237 -9.03 2.93 -5.87
CA PRO A 237 -9.94 3.39 -4.84
C PRO A 237 -10.22 4.89 -4.86
N ALA A 238 -11.35 5.27 -4.27
CA ALA A 238 -11.66 6.66 -3.96
C ALA A 238 -10.56 7.28 -3.12
N TRP A 239 -10.32 8.57 -3.30
CA TRP A 239 -9.74 9.35 -2.23
C TRP A 239 -10.88 9.95 -1.42
N THR A 240 -10.80 9.88 -0.10
CA THR A 240 -11.86 10.35 0.81
C THR A 240 -11.37 11.56 1.60
N SER A 241 -12.26 12.50 1.93
CA SER A 241 -11.89 13.63 2.79
C SER A 241 -11.45 13.17 4.18
N ASP A 242 -12.04 12.06 4.65
CA ASP A 242 -12.03 11.63 6.05
C ASP A 242 -10.65 11.23 6.56
N SER A 243 -9.72 10.83 5.67
CA SER A 243 -8.35 10.45 6.03
C SER A 243 -7.31 11.54 5.76
N THR A 244 -7.68 12.66 5.10
CA THR A 244 -6.72 13.68 4.66
C THR A 244 -5.97 14.33 5.82
N TRP A 245 -6.57 14.40 7.01
CA TRP A 245 -5.94 14.94 8.21
C TRP A 245 -4.82 14.05 8.76
N THR A 246 -4.60 12.84 8.21
CA THR A 246 -3.50 11.93 8.55
C THR A 246 -2.29 12.10 7.62
N ALA A 247 -2.47 12.78 6.48
CA ALA A 247 -1.46 13.00 5.44
C ALA A 247 -0.12 13.50 5.99
N LEU A 248 1.00 12.89 5.58
CA LEU A 248 2.33 13.35 5.99
C LEU A 248 2.68 14.73 5.41
N TRP A 249 2.26 14.98 4.17
CA TRP A 249 2.42 16.26 3.50
C TRP A 249 1.27 17.21 3.88
N SER A 250 1.50 17.99 4.92
CA SER A 250 0.54 18.94 5.51
C SER A 250 1.26 20.19 6.00
N GLY A 251 0.50 21.24 6.39
CA GLY A 251 1.05 22.53 6.84
C GLY A 251 0.90 23.66 5.81
N ASP A 252 1.39 24.84 6.19
CA ASP A 252 1.19 26.08 5.42
C ASP A 252 1.98 26.09 4.10
N ASP A 253 3.19 25.52 4.09
CA ASP A 253 4.07 25.48 2.92
C ASP A 253 3.78 24.32 1.95
N ARG A 254 2.73 23.53 2.21
CA ARG A 254 2.41 22.32 1.43
C ARG A 254 2.13 22.58 -0.05
N LEU A 255 1.87 23.83 -0.45
CA LEU A 255 1.58 24.23 -1.83
C LEU A 255 2.72 25.02 -2.50
N THR A 256 3.83 25.24 -1.78
CA THR A 256 4.93 26.13 -2.20
C THR A 256 6.29 25.45 -2.15
N ASN A 257 6.52 24.49 -1.24
CA ASN A 257 7.81 23.83 -1.07
C ASN A 257 7.90 22.51 -1.85
N ASP A 258 8.26 22.60 -3.15
CA ASP A 258 8.40 21.42 -4.01
C ASP A 258 9.63 20.56 -3.64
N ALA A 259 10.72 21.19 -3.21
CA ALA A 259 11.95 20.51 -2.80
C ALA A 259 11.70 19.54 -1.63
N ASP A 260 11.13 20.01 -0.52
CA ASP A 260 10.85 19.15 0.65
C ASP A 260 9.83 18.05 0.32
N PHE A 261 8.86 18.31 -0.59
CA PHE A 261 7.93 17.29 -1.05
C PHE A 261 8.65 16.13 -1.74
N PHE A 262 9.55 16.44 -2.67
CA PHE A 262 10.27 15.44 -3.44
C PHE A 262 11.38 14.75 -2.64
N ASP A 263 12.04 15.45 -1.72
CA ASP A 263 13.00 14.86 -0.78
C ASP A 263 12.29 13.85 0.14
N LEU A 264 11.10 14.21 0.63
CA LEU A 264 10.30 13.31 1.45
C LEU A 264 9.79 12.10 0.65
N TYR A 265 9.34 12.29 -0.59
CA TYR A 265 9.00 11.18 -1.48
C TYR A 265 10.21 10.27 -1.69
N ALA A 266 11.38 10.83 -2.00
CA ALA A 266 12.60 10.07 -2.23
C ALA A 266 13.02 9.26 -0.99
N GLY A 267 12.92 9.85 0.20
CA GLY A 267 13.22 9.16 1.46
C GLY A 267 12.27 8.00 1.73
N LEU A 268 10.97 8.20 1.50
CA LEU A 268 9.98 7.14 1.62
C LEU A 268 10.19 6.02 0.61
N LEU A 269 10.42 6.34 -0.67
CA LEU A 269 10.67 5.31 -1.69
C LEU A 269 11.98 4.56 -1.43
N THR A 270 13.01 5.26 -0.92
CA THR A 270 14.28 4.62 -0.51
C THR A 270 14.05 3.63 0.62
N LEU A 271 13.25 4.02 1.62
CA LEU A 271 12.88 3.17 2.75
C LEU A 271 12.12 1.91 2.29
N VAL A 272 11.15 2.05 1.38
CA VAL A 272 10.42 0.92 0.77
C VAL A 272 11.38 0.01 0.00
N ALA A 273 12.20 0.58 -0.88
CA ALA A 273 13.09 -0.17 -1.76
C ALA A 273 14.18 -0.95 -1.00
N ARG A 274 14.70 -0.40 0.11
CA ARG A 274 15.71 -1.06 0.94
C ARG A 274 15.18 -2.33 1.64
N GLU A 275 13.90 -2.39 1.98
CA GLU A 275 13.29 -3.61 2.57
C GLU A 275 12.97 -4.67 1.51
N GLY A 276 12.71 -4.26 0.27
CA GLY A 276 12.69 -5.16 -0.89
C GLY A 276 11.50 -6.15 -0.93
N GLY A 277 10.45 -5.89 -0.14
CA GLY A 277 9.26 -6.73 -0.07
C GLY A 277 8.33 -6.61 -1.29
N TRP A 278 7.61 -7.69 -1.59
CA TRP A 278 6.49 -7.66 -2.55
C TRP A 278 5.24 -7.00 -1.93
N GLU A 279 5.00 -7.28 -0.66
CA GLU A 279 3.97 -6.65 0.15
C GLU A 279 4.34 -5.20 0.45
N SER A 280 3.33 -4.37 0.76
CA SER A 280 3.54 -2.99 1.22
C SER A 280 4.55 -2.96 2.38
N HIS A 281 5.43 -1.96 2.37
CA HIS A 281 6.35 -1.73 3.48
C HIS A 281 5.55 -1.49 4.78
N THR A 282 6.05 -1.97 5.92
CA THR A 282 5.30 -1.94 7.19
C THR A 282 4.79 -0.54 7.58
N ILE A 283 5.60 0.51 7.35
CA ILE A 283 5.17 1.91 7.60
C ILE A 283 4.03 2.31 6.67
N THR A 284 4.05 1.90 5.40
CA THR A 284 2.94 2.11 4.47
C THR A 284 1.69 1.39 4.96
N THR A 285 1.82 0.14 5.42
CA THR A 285 0.70 -0.62 6.01
C THR A 285 0.10 0.09 7.22
N PHE A 286 0.92 0.67 8.11
CA PHE A 286 0.39 1.48 9.22
C PHE A 286 -0.45 2.66 8.72
N TYR A 287 -0.02 3.33 7.64
CA TYR A 287 -0.82 4.39 7.03
C TYR A 287 -2.09 3.85 6.38
N GLU A 288 -2.05 2.73 5.67
CA GLU A 288 -3.23 2.09 5.08
C GLU A 288 -4.28 1.76 6.14
N GLU A 289 -3.86 1.18 7.26
CA GLU A 289 -4.72 0.91 8.42
C GLU A 289 -5.29 2.21 9.01
N VAL A 290 -4.46 3.24 9.20
CA VAL A 290 -4.91 4.54 9.70
C VAL A 290 -5.95 5.17 8.76
N ILE A 291 -5.71 5.13 7.45
CA ILE A 291 -6.61 5.66 6.41
C ILE A 291 -7.96 4.95 6.45
N GLN A 292 -7.97 3.62 6.53
CA GLN A 292 -9.21 2.85 6.64
C GLN A 292 -9.93 3.11 7.97
N SER A 293 -9.18 3.17 9.07
CA SER A 293 -9.73 3.43 10.41
C SER A 293 -10.36 4.81 10.56
N ALA A 294 -9.95 5.79 9.73
CA ALA A 294 -10.50 7.15 9.74
C ALA A 294 -11.98 7.21 9.32
N GLN A 295 -12.48 6.17 8.64
CA GLN A 295 -13.91 6.02 8.31
C GLN A 295 -14.70 5.32 9.44
N GLY A 296 -14.01 4.84 10.47
CA GLY A 296 -14.59 4.13 11.60
C GLY A 296 -14.92 5.04 12.79
N SER A 297 -15.03 4.43 13.96
CA SER A 297 -15.24 5.19 15.20
C SER A 297 -13.95 5.83 15.70
N ARG A 298 -14.08 6.93 16.47
CA ARG A 298 -12.94 7.60 17.13
C ARG A 298 -12.09 6.64 17.96
N TRP A 299 -12.72 5.62 18.53
CA TRP A 299 -12.05 4.54 19.25
C TRP A 299 -11.09 3.77 18.35
N VAL A 300 -11.60 3.17 17.27
CA VAL A 300 -10.80 2.37 16.33
C VAL A 300 -9.67 3.23 15.75
N MET A 301 -9.98 4.47 15.37
CA MET A 301 -8.99 5.41 14.85
C MET A 301 -7.87 5.73 15.87
N SER A 302 -8.20 5.97 17.14
CA SER A 302 -7.22 6.26 18.18
C SER A 302 -6.33 5.05 18.48
N LEU A 303 -6.92 3.83 18.46
CA LEU A 303 -6.18 2.58 18.60
C LEU A 303 -5.19 2.39 17.46
N THR A 304 -5.66 2.54 16.23
CA THR A 304 -4.83 2.35 15.04
C THR A 304 -3.70 3.35 15.00
N LEU A 305 -3.94 4.62 15.35
CA LEU A 305 -2.88 5.62 15.50
C LEU A 305 -1.87 5.25 16.60
N ALA A 306 -2.34 4.89 17.79
CA ALA A 306 -1.45 4.55 18.90
C ALA A 306 -0.56 3.33 18.60
N SER A 307 -1.15 2.30 17.98
CA SER A 307 -0.44 1.10 17.53
C SER A 307 0.55 1.41 16.40
N SER A 308 0.17 2.25 15.45
CA SER A 308 1.04 2.70 14.36
C SER A 308 2.24 3.49 14.88
N ILE A 309 2.02 4.40 15.84
CA ILE A 309 3.11 5.15 16.51
C ILE A 309 4.07 4.18 17.21
N GLU A 310 3.55 3.20 17.95
CA GLU A 310 4.39 2.18 18.61
C GLU A 310 5.19 1.37 17.57
N GLY A 311 4.57 0.98 16.47
CA GLY A 311 5.21 0.27 15.36
C GLY A 311 6.33 1.07 14.70
N VAL A 312 6.08 2.33 14.33
CA VAL A 312 7.12 3.20 13.74
C VAL A 312 8.24 3.47 14.74
N ALA A 313 7.92 3.72 16.01
CA ALA A 313 8.92 3.96 17.06
C ALA A 313 9.85 2.75 17.25
N ARG A 314 9.32 1.53 17.24
CA ARG A 314 10.12 0.29 17.31
C ARG A 314 11.04 0.09 16.10
N ARG A 315 10.70 0.66 14.94
CA ARG A 315 11.60 0.64 13.78
C ARG A 315 12.71 1.69 13.88
N LEU A 316 12.42 2.85 14.49
CA LEU A 316 13.43 3.89 14.74
C LEU A 316 14.37 3.53 15.89
N VAL A 317 13.87 2.83 16.90
CA VAL A 317 14.61 2.34 18.07
C VAL A 317 14.27 0.86 18.26
N PRO A 318 15.07 -0.05 17.68
CA PRO A 318 14.81 -1.49 17.72
C PRO A 318 14.68 -2.06 19.13
N GLU A 319 13.83 -3.07 19.27
CA GLU A 319 13.70 -3.81 20.53
C GLU A 319 15.03 -4.47 20.92
N GLY A 320 15.38 -4.39 22.20
CA GLY A 320 16.70 -4.80 22.70
C GLY A 320 17.76 -3.70 22.67
N THR A 321 17.42 -2.48 22.20
CA THR A 321 18.30 -1.32 22.42
C THR A 321 18.51 -1.11 23.91
N LEU A 322 19.77 -1.17 24.35
CA LEU A 322 20.16 -0.99 25.74
C LEU A 322 20.24 0.49 26.10
N ARG A 323 19.82 0.79 27.32
CA ARG A 323 19.94 2.10 27.93
C ARG A 323 21.41 2.41 28.23
N THR A 324 21.87 3.57 27.79
CA THR A 324 23.23 4.04 28.07
C THR A 324 23.45 4.44 29.54
N ASP A 325 22.36 4.68 30.28
CA ASP A 325 22.36 5.03 31.71
C ASP A 325 22.06 3.82 32.63
N ALA A 326 21.97 2.61 32.08
CA ALA A 326 21.76 1.42 32.88
C ALA A 326 23.07 0.98 33.54
N ASP A 327 23.02 0.77 34.86
CA ASP A 327 24.12 0.15 35.61
C ASP A 327 24.05 -1.36 35.43
N GLN A 328 24.76 -1.86 34.39
CA GLN A 328 24.77 -3.27 34.07
C GLN A 328 25.32 -4.12 35.23
N ALA A 329 26.30 -3.60 35.99
CA ALA A 329 26.88 -4.31 37.11
C ALA A 329 25.87 -4.49 38.25
N ALA A 330 25.06 -3.46 38.53
CA ALA A 330 23.97 -3.56 39.50
C ALA A 330 22.86 -4.53 39.05
N ILE A 331 22.52 -4.52 37.76
CA ILE A 331 21.54 -5.45 37.16
C ILE A 331 22.04 -6.89 37.28
N ASP A 332 23.28 -7.16 36.89
CA ASP A 332 23.87 -8.49 36.93
C ASP A 332 24.00 -9.00 38.38
N SER A 333 24.39 -8.12 39.32
CA SER A 333 24.43 -8.44 40.74
C SER A 333 23.05 -8.82 41.30
N LEU A 334 21.99 -8.10 40.91
CA LEU A 334 20.63 -8.40 41.34
C LEU A 334 20.11 -9.69 40.71
N VAL A 335 20.43 -9.96 39.45
CA VAL A 335 20.11 -11.23 38.78
C VAL A 335 20.78 -12.40 39.51
N ALA A 336 22.06 -12.30 39.85
CA ALA A 336 22.78 -13.33 40.60
C ALA A 336 22.16 -13.58 41.98
N HIS A 337 21.68 -12.53 42.66
CA HIS A 337 20.96 -12.68 43.92
C HIS A 337 19.62 -13.40 43.74
N ILE A 338 18.86 -13.08 42.69
CA ILE A 338 17.59 -13.76 42.38
C ILE A 338 17.81 -15.24 42.04
N GLU A 339 18.93 -15.60 41.41
CA GLU A 339 19.25 -17.01 41.11
C GLU A 339 19.46 -17.86 42.36
N GLN A 340 20.00 -17.27 43.42
CA GLN A 340 20.21 -17.94 44.71
C GLN A 340 18.91 -18.09 45.51
N TRP A 341 17.81 -17.48 45.07
CA TRP A 341 16.54 -17.56 45.77
C TRP A 341 15.88 -18.94 45.61
N GLU A 342 15.61 -19.60 46.75
CA GLU A 342 15.01 -20.94 46.85
C GLU A 342 13.47 -20.95 46.68
N GLY A 343 12.86 -19.81 46.37
CA GLY A 343 11.43 -19.68 46.16
C GLY A 343 10.91 -20.38 44.91
N ALA A 344 9.61 -20.20 44.64
CA ALA A 344 8.94 -20.81 43.50
C ALA A 344 9.64 -20.48 42.16
N SER A 345 10.01 -21.52 41.40
CA SER A 345 10.78 -21.39 40.15
C SER A 345 10.14 -20.41 39.15
N ARG A 346 8.82 -20.47 38.97
CA ARG A 346 8.07 -19.55 38.10
C ARG A 346 8.22 -18.09 38.52
N LEU A 347 8.20 -17.81 39.82
CA LEU A 347 8.31 -16.44 40.33
C LEU A 347 9.76 -15.94 40.21
N ARG A 348 10.74 -16.84 40.41
CA ARG A 348 12.16 -16.53 40.20
C ARG A 348 12.45 -16.19 38.73
N ASP A 349 11.93 -16.99 37.80
CA ASP A 349 12.12 -16.77 36.37
C ASP A 349 11.45 -15.46 35.91
N ALA A 350 10.24 -15.17 36.41
CA ALA A 350 9.56 -13.90 36.16
C ALA A 350 10.34 -12.69 36.73
N ALA A 351 10.85 -12.79 37.96
CA ALA A 351 11.65 -11.73 38.58
C ALA A 351 12.96 -11.49 37.84
N LYS A 352 13.68 -12.56 37.47
CA LYS A 352 14.90 -12.49 36.65
C LYS A 352 14.63 -11.85 35.30
N ALA A 353 13.55 -12.25 34.62
CA ALA A 353 13.16 -11.67 33.34
C ALA A 353 12.73 -10.20 33.47
N ALA A 354 12.16 -9.78 34.60
CA ALA A 354 11.82 -8.38 34.85
C ALA A 354 13.08 -7.53 35.04
N VAL A 355 14.04 -7.98 35.85
CA VAL A 355 15.30 -7.27 36.10
C VAL A 355 16.15 -7.18 34.84
N LYS A 356 16.25 -8.27 34.06
CA LYS A 356 16.95 -8.28 32.75
C LYS A 356 16.30 -7.43 31.67
N ARG A 357 15.11 -6.86 31.91
CA ARG A 357 14.46 -5.92 30.99
C ARG A 357 14.59 -4.48 31.46
N ALA A 358 15.23 -4.23 32.61
CA ALA A 358 15.38 -2.89 33.18
C ALA A 358 16.37 -2.01 32.39
N ASP A 359 17.32 -2.64 31.70
CA ASP A 359 18.26 -2.05 30.75
C ASP A 359 17.66 -1.82 29.36
N ALA A 360 16.58 -2.51 28.98
CA ALA A 360 15.94 -2.31 27.69
C ALA A 360 15.24 -0.94 27.60
N VAL A 361 15.40 -0.25 26.47
CA VAL A 361 14.66 0.98 26.18
C VAL A 361 13.20 0.62 25.89
N SER A 362 12.27 1.08 26.74
CA SER A 362 10.84 0.97 26.47
C SER A 362 10.42 1.93 25.34
N VAL A 363 9.35 1.61 24.62
CA VAL A 363 8.79 2.49 23.57
C VAL A 363 8.50 3.88 24.11
N GLN A 364 7.94 3.97 25.32
CA GLN A 364 7.70 5.26 25.97
C GLN A 364 8.98 6.07 26.14
N ARG A 365 10.08 5.44 26.58
CA ARG A 365 11.37 6.11 26.73
C ARG A 365 11.95 6.50 25.38
N ALA A 366 11.88 5.61 24.39
CA ALA A 366 12.30 5.90 23.01
C ALA A 366 11.58 7.13 22.45
N LEU A 367 10.26 7.22 22.64
CA LEU A 367 9.47 8.38 22.20
C LEU A 367 9.87 9.68 22.92
N TYR A 368 10.18 9.63 24.22
CA TYR A 368 10.71 10.81 24.92
C TYR A 368 12.10 11.21 24.45
N THR A 369 13.00 10.25 24.20
CA THR A 369 14.32 10.52 23.62
C THR A 369 14.19 11.18 22.25
N LEU A 370 13.34 10.63 21.38
CA LEU A 370 13.06 11.20 20.06
C LEU A 370 12.47 12.62 20.18
N ALA A 371 11.56 12.85 21.12
CA ALA A 371 11.02 14.20 21.37
C ALA A 371 12.10 15.18 21.87
N ASP A 372 13.05 14.72 22.69
CA ASP A 372 14.19 15.53 23.14
C ASP A 372 15.17 15.81 21.99
N GLU A 373 15.26 14.91 21.01
CA GLU A 373 15.95 15.08 19.70
C GLU A 373 15.13 15.92 18.70
N ARG A 374 14.00 16.50 19.11
CA ARG A 374 13.07 17.32 18.29
C ARG A 374 12.30 16.54 17.22
N VAL A 375 12.24 15.22 17.34
CA VAL A 375 11.35 14.36 16.54
C VAL A 375 10.00 14.25 17.26
N GLY A 376 9.11 15.20 16.96
CA GLY A 376 7.83 15.35 17.65
C GLY A 376 7.97 16.19 18.92
N THR A 377 6.98 16.11 19.81
CA THR A 377 6.94 16.94 21.03
C THR A 377 6.49 16.15 22.25
N ARG A 378 6.89 16.59 23.45
CA ARG A 378 6.46 15.95 24.72
C ARG A 378 4.93 15.90 24.91
N PRO A 379 4.14 16.94 24.57
CA PRO A 379 2.68 16.86 24.61
C PRO A 379 2.12 15.74 23.73
N GLN A 380 2.71 15.53 22.55
CA GLN A 380 2.30 14.45 21.66
C GLN A 380 2.55 13.06 22.27
N VAL A 381 3.72 12.86 22.90
CA VAL A 381 4.05 11.63 23.63
C VAL A 381 3.09 11.42 24.81
N ALA A 382 2.77 12.48 25.56
CA ALA A 382 1.81 12.41 26.67
C ALA A 382 0.41 11.98 26.21
N SER A 383 -0.08 12.53 25.08
CA SER A 383 -1.35 12.09 24.47
C SER A 383 -1.33 10.61 24.07
N TRP A 384 -0.21 10.12 23.50
CA TRP A 384 -0.04 8.70 23.19
C TRP A 384 -0.09 7.82 24.44
N ILE A 385 0.61 8.19 25.53
CA ILE A 385 0.57 7.45 26.80
C ILE A 385 -0.87 7.39 27.35
N LYS A 386 -1.59 8.51 27.31
CA LYS A 386 -2.98 8.61 27.79
C LYS A 386 -3.89 7.62 27.05
N ILE A 387 -3.83 7.61 25.72
CA ILE A 387 -4.62 6.69 24.88
C ILE A 387 -4.18 5.24 25.12
N ARG A 388 -2.89 4.93 25.00
CA ARG A 388 -2.38 3.57 25.17
C ARG A 388 -2.79 2.97 26.51
N ASN A 389 -2.57 3.69 27.62
CA ASN A 389 -2.90 3.18 28.95
C ASN A 389 -4.42 3.06 29.15
N GLY A 390 -5.20 4.06 28.72
CA GLY A 390 -6.67 4.00 28.81
C GLY A 390 -7.22 2.79 28.06
N VAL A 391 -6.75 2.60 26.84
CA VAL A 391 -7.12 1.48 25.96
C VAL A 391 -6.77 0.12 26.56
N MET A 392 -5.52 -0.04 27.02
CA MET A 392 -5.03 -1.31 27.57
C MET A 392 -5.81 -1.75 28.82
N HIS A 393 -6.57 -0.84 29.42
CA HIS A 393 -7.46 -1.11 30.54
C HIS A 393 -8.95 -1.08 30.16
N GLY A 394 -9.28 -1.17 28.87
CA GLY A 394 -10.66 -1.29 28.37
C GLY A 394 -11.48 -0.01 28.43
N LYS A 395 -10.86 1.16 28.63
CA LYS A 395 -11.58 2.44 28.63
C LYS A 395 -11.77 2.90 27.19
N LEU A 396 -13.03 3.02 26.77
CA LEU A 396 -13.38 3.54 25.45
C LEU A 396 -13.06 5.03 25.35
N VAL A 397 -12.53 5.44 24.21
CA VAL A 397 -12.49 6.86 23.82
C VAL A 397 -13.93 7.28 23.57
N SER A 398 -14.34 8.38 24.21
CA SER A 398 -15.71 8.89 24.10
C SER A 398 -16.11 9.07 22.63
N PRO A 399 -17.30 8.59 22.21
CA PRO A 399 -17.82 8.86 20.88
C PRO A 399 -18.20 10.35 20.72
N TYR A 400 -18.47 11.05 21.82
CA TYR A 400 -18.73 12.48 21.86
C TYR A 400 -17.41 13.22 22.11
N SER A 401 -17.05 14.13 21.19
CA SER A 401 -15.78 14.83 21.27
C SER A 401 -15.82 15.96 22.29
N SER A 402 -14.82 15.99 23.17
CA SER A 402 -14.39 17.22 23.84
C SER A 402 -13.23 17.84 23.07
N GLU A 403 -12.98 19.14 23.28
CA GLU A 403 -11.79 19.82 22.73
C GLU A 403 -10.49 19.11 23.13
N GLU A 404 -10.43 18.57 24.35
CA GLU A 404 -9.29 17.78 24.82
C GLU A 404 -9.11 16.49 24.01
N ASP A 405 -10.20 15.78 23.70
CA ASP A 405 -10.15 14.55 22.92
C ASP A 405 -9.73 14.81 21.45
N ASP A 406 -10.18 15.91 20.85
CA ASP A 406 -9.72 16.32 19.53
C ASP A 406 -8.24 16.70 19.53
N GLN A 407 -7.78 17.42 20.54
CA GLN A 407 -6.37 17.76 20.68
C GLN A 407 -5.50 16.51 20.85
N ILE A 408 -5.98 15.49 21.56
CA ILE A 408 -5.28 14.19 21.68
C ILE A 408 -5.10 13.55 20.30
N ILE A 409 -6.16 13.50 19.47
CA ILE A 409 -6.09 12.89 18.14
C ILE A 409 -5.16 13.67 17.21
N ILE A 410 -5.24 15.00 17.25
CA ILE A 410 -4.31 15.89 16.51
C ILE A 410 -2.86 15.62 16.95
N ASN A 411 -2.64 15.47 18.25
CA ASN A 411 -1.34 15.15 18.81
C ASN A 411 -0.82 13.78 18.35
N LEU A 412 -1.67 12.75 18.31
CA LEU A 412 -1.30 11.42 17.79
C LEU A 412 -0.92 11.48 16.32
N ALA A 413 -1.74 12.10 15.46
CA ALA A 413 -1.40 12.27 14.04
C ALA A 413 -0.11 13.08 13.85
N GLY A 414 0.09 14.14 14.64
CA GLY A 414 1.32 14.91 14.67
C GLY A 414 2.54 14.05 15.04
N LEU A 415 2.42 13.16 16.03
CA LEU A 415 3.48 12.24 16.42
C LEU A 415 3.81 11.24 15.31
N LEU A 416 2.79 10.59 14.74
CA LEU A 416 2.96 9.63 13.64
C LEU A 416 3.71 10.27 12.47
N ARG A 417 3.32 11.50 12.10
CA ARG A 417 3.98 12.28 11.05
C ARG A 417 5.44 12.55 11.38
N ALA A 418 5.74 13.02 12.59
CA ALA A 418 7.10 13.34 12.99
C ALA A 418 8.02 12.12 12.93
N LEU A 419 7.56 10.98 13.47
CA LEU A 419 8.29 9.72 13.42
C LEU A 419 8.49 9.22 11.99
N THR A 420 7.48 9.35 11.14
CA THR A 420 7.58 8.93 9.73
C THR A 420 8.53 9.80 8.93
N ARG A 421 8.54 11.13 9.15
CA ARG A 421 9.54 12.03 8.57
C ARG A 421 10.95 11.65 9.00
N GLU A 422 11.14 11.33 10.27
CA GLU A 422 12.43 10.88 10.77
C GLU A 422 12.86 9.54 10.15
N ALA A 423 11.94 8.60 9.97
CA ALA A 423 12.24 7.34 9.28
C ALA A 423 12.67 7.57 7.82
N ALA A 424 11.94 8.42 7.09
CA ALA A 424 12.29 8.79 5.73
C ALA A 424 13.65 9.51 5.65
N ARG A 425 13.93 10.42 6.60
CA ARG A 425 15.22 11.13 6.69
C ARG A 425 16.38 10.18 6.93
N ARG A 426 16.25 9.24 7.88
CA ARG A 426 17.28 8.23 8.17
C ARG A 426 17.52 7.29 6.99
N ALA A 427 16.53 7.06 6.14
CA ALA A 427 16.69 6.22 4.95
C ALA A 427 17.50 6.88 3.82
N LEU A 428 17.64 8.21 3.81
CA LEU A 428 18.47 8.92 2.83
C LEU A 428 19.96 8.96 3.20
N ILE A 429 20.27 8.69 4.47
CA ILE A 429 21.63 8.49 4.97
C ILE A 429 22.04 7.03 4.70
#